data_AF-A0A1H3LZC7-F1
#
_entry.id   AF-A0A1H3LZC7-F1
#
_cell.length_a   1.000
_cell.length_b   1.000
_cell.length_c   1.000
_cell.angle_alpha   90.00
_cell.angle_beta   90.00
_cell.angle_gamma   90.00
#
_symmetry.space_group_name_H-M   'P 1'
#
loop_
_entity.id
_entity.type
_entity.pdbx_description
1 polymer ?
#
loop_
_entity_poly.entity_id
_entity_poly.type
_entity_poly.pdbx_seq_one_letter_code
_entity_poly.pdbx_strand_id
1 'polypeptide(L)'
;MIRNPIDVASRVSSDLSALIESRLNEAETEQSVTLATIRAFLVGLLPPTLTETEHLHHFDVNESLLDELDALIGEFGETALAIDFVQDVASEPLSRVIEAVMYDENRRAPPTLGAIKEAIFSGLVARLVGEGTLDEDEDDALLAEIDTLIARNGEEALAENFLRYE
;
A
#
# COMPACT_ATOMS: atom_id res chain seq x y z
N MET A 1 21.91 17.59 -2.17
CA MET A 1 21.75 16.12 -2.20
C MET A 1 20.34 15.87 -2.68
N ILE A 2 20.15 15.40 -3.91
CA ILE A 2 18.83 15.05 -4.42
C ILE A 2 18.54 13.67 -3.81
N ARG A 3 17.75 13.63 -2.73
CA ARG A 3 17.30 12.35 -2.16
C ARG A 3 16.39 11.74 -3.21
N ASN A 4 16.77 10.57 -3.73
CA ASN A 4 15.98 9.90 -4.76
C ASN A 4 14.66 9.47 -4.11
N PRO A 5 13.49 9.67 -4.74
CA PRO A 5 12.19 9.35 -4.13
C PRO A 5 12.10 7.89 -3.65
N ILE A 6 12.79 6.97 -4.33
CA ILE A 6 12.90 5.55 -3.96
C ILE A 6 13.52 5.33 -2.56
N ASP A 7 14.47 6.16 -2.12
CA ASP A 7 15.12 6.04 -0.79
C ASP A 7 14.19 6.51 0.33
N VAL A 8 13.30 7.45 0.02
CA VAL A 8 12.34 8.03 0.97
C VAL A 8 11.14 7.10 1.17
N ALA A 9 10.58 6.57 0.08
CA ALA A 9 9.50 5.59 0.12
C ALA A 9 9.87 4.34 0.94
N SER A 10 11.12 3.87 0.87
CA SER A 10 11.59 2.71 1.66
C SER A 10 11.65 2.94 3.18
N ARG A 11 11.47 4.17 3.67
CA ARG A 11 11.50 4.52 5.11
C ARG A 11 10.12 4.62 5.73
N VAL A 12 9.10 4.42 4.92
CA VAL A 12 7.70 4.49 5.32
C VAL A 12 7.20 3.06 5.50
N SER A 13 6.34 2.82 6.47
CA SER A 13 5.63 1.56 6.64
C SER A 13 4.64 1.37 5.50
N SER A 14 4.26 0.10 5.26
CA SER A 14 3.25 -0.22 4.25
C SER A 14 1.91 0.44 4.59
N ASP A 15 1.53 0.40 5.86
CA ASP A 15 0.29 1.00 6.35
C ASP A 15 0.26 2.52 6.14
N LEU A 16 1.36 3.23 6.43
CA LEU A 16 1.42 4.68 6.22
C LEU A 16 1.45 5.02 4.72
N SER A 17 2.17 4.24 3.91
CA SER A 17 2.20 4.39 2.45
C SER A 17 0.82 4.20 1.83
N ALA A 18 0.10 3.14 2.19
CA ALA A 18 -1.25 2.85 1.70
C ALA A 18 -2.25 3.93 2.13
N LEU A 19 -2.12 4.46 3.36
CA LEU A 19 -2.94 5.57 3.82
C LEU A 19 -2.68 6.84 3.01
N ILE A 20 -1.41 7.17 2.76
CA ILE A 20 -1.02 8.32 1.94
C ILE A 20 -1.56 8.17 0.52
N GLU A 21 -1.44 6.97 -0.07
CA GLU A 21 -1.94 6.67 -1.41
C GLU A 21 -3.48 6.79 -1.50
N SER A 22 -4.21 6.22 -0.54
CA SER A 22 -5.67 6.34 -0.45
C SER A 22 -6.09 7.82 -0.40
N ARG A 23 -5.41 8.64 0.40
CA ARG A 23 -5.67 10.08 0.49
C ARG A 23 -5.32 10.83 -0.79
N LEU A 24 -4.26 10.43 -1.51
CA LEU A 24 -3.92 11.02 -2.80
C LEU A 24 -4.97 10.70 -3.88
N ASN A 25 -5.54 9.48 -3.85
CA ASN A 25 -6.59 9.07 -4.78
C ASN A 25 -7.93 9.76 -4.49
N GLU A 26 -8.26 9.99 -3.21
CA GLU A 26 -9.48 10.71 -2.81
C GLU A 26 -9.37 12.23 -2.93
N ALA A 27 -8.16 12.77 -2.95
CA ALA A 27 -7.93 14.20 -3.15
C ALA A 27 -8.25 14.58 -4.61
N GLU A 28 -9.53 14.85 -4.90
CA GLU A 28 -10.00 15.39 -6.19
C GLU A 28 -9.49 16.83 -6.46
N THR A 29 -8.65 17.38 -5.58
CA THR A 29 -8.21 18.77 -5.60
C THR A 29 -6.87 18.94 -6.32
N GLU A 30 -6.71 20.02 -7.09
CA GLU A 30 -5.47 20.46 -7.76
C GLU A 30 -4.30 20.79 -6.79
N GLN A 31 -4.48 20.54 -5.51
CA GLN A 31 -3.55 20.91 -4.44
C GLN A 31 -2.76 19.68 -4.01
N SER A 32 -1.44 19.78 -4.10
CA SER A 32 -0.52 18.70 -3.73
C SER A 32 -0.64 18.40 -2.23
N VAL A 33 -1.03 17.17 -1.89
CA VAL A 33 -1.16 16.70 -0.51
C VAL A 33 0.23 16.64 0.15
N THR A 34 0.38 17.25 1.33
CA THR A 34 1.63 17.27 2.10
C THR A 34 1.54 16.38 3.34
N LEU A 35 2.69 16.05 3.95
CA LEU A 35 2.74 15.30 5.21
C LEU A 35 1.92 15.96 6.32
N ALA A 36 1.90 17.30 6.39
CA ALA A 36 1.07 18.03 7.35
C ALA A 36 -0.44 17.76 7.16
N THR A 37 -0.88 17.66 5.90
CA THR A 37 -2.28 17.36 5.56
C THR A 37 -2.65 15.94 5.99
N ILE A 38 -1.77 14.97 5.72
CA ILE A 38 -1.97 13.57 6.15
C ILE A 38 -2.01 13.47 7.68
N ARG A 39 -1.15 14.21 8.38
CA ARG A 39 -1.10 14.24 9.84
C ARG A 39 -2.37 14.82 10.43
N ALA A 40 -2.82 15.97 9.91
CA ALA A 40 -4.05 16.59 10.36
C ALA A 40 -5.27 15.68 10.17
N PHE A 41 -5.27 14.90 9.09
CA PHE A 41 -6.28 13.89 8.83
C PHE A 41 -6.22 12.72 9.82
N LEU A 42 -5.05 12.13 10.08
CA LEU A 42 -4.87 11.06 11.07
C LEU A 42 -5.29 11.51 12.48
N VAL A 43 -4.88 12.71 12.90
CA VAL A 43 -5.32 13.30 14.17
C VAL A 43 -6.83 13.52 14.20
N GLY A 44 -7.44 13.90 13.08
CA GLY A 44 -8.88 14.12 12.95
C GLY A 44 -9.72 12.84 12.94
N LEU A 45 -9.13 11.70 12.55
CA LEU A 45 -9.78 10.40 12.59
C LEU A 45 -9.85 9.78 13.98
N LEU A 46 -9.01 10.21 14.92
CA LEU A 46 -9.04 9.74 16.30
C LEU A 46 -10.32 10.24 17.00
N PRO A 47 -11.30 9.38 17.31
CA PRO A 47 -12.48 9.82 18.04
C PRO A 47 -12.13 10.04 19.52
N PRO A 48 -12.72 11.04 20.18
CA PRO A 48 -12.47 11.28 21.61
C PRO A 48 -13.05 10.20 22.53
N THR A 49 -13.90 9.29 22.02
CA THR A 49 -14.61 8.27 22.79
C THR A 49 -14.94 7.04 21.93
N LEU A 50 -14.12 5.99 21.98
CA LEU A 50 -14.53 4.64 21.51
C LEU A 50 -14.30 3.63 22.63
N THR A 51 -15.10 2.56 22.61
CA THR A 51 -15.24 1.55 23.68
C THR A 51 -14.05 0.60 23.74
N GLU A 52 -13.71 0.15 24.97
CA GLU A 52 -12.51 -0.61 25.38
C GLU A 52 -12.13 -1.86 24.55
N THR A 53 -13.01 -2.40 23.71
CA THR A 53 -12.75 -3.63 22.93
C THR A 53 -12.26 -3.40 21.50
N GLU A 54 -12.53 -2.23 20.90
CA GLU A 54 -11.94 -1.83 19.61
C GLU A 54 -10.59 -1.10 19.80
N HIS A 55 -10.25 -0.79 21.06
CA HIS A 55 -9.09 -0.01 21.48
C HIS A 55 -7.73 -0.68 21.20
N LEU A 56 -7.61 -2.01 21.27
CA LEU A 56 -6.28 -2.63 21.35
C LEU A 56 -5.59 -2.85 20.00
N HIS A 57 -6.33 -2.94 18.89
CA HIS A 57 -5.74 -3.16 17.57
C HIS A 57 -5.72 -1.90 16.71
N HIS A 58 -6.77 -1.08 16.75
CA HIS A 58 -6.86 0.09 15.87
C HIS A 58 -6.16 1.33 16.44
N PHE A 59 -6.03 1.43 17.78
CA PHE A 59 -5.37 2.56 18.42
C PHE A 59 -3.84 2.44 18.38
N ASP A 60 -3.28 1.24 18.66
CA ASP A 60 -1.84 0.98 18.54
C ASP A 60 -1.33 1.23 17.11
N VAL A 61 -2.12 0.85 16.10
CA VAL A 61 -1.79 1.12 14.69
C VAL A 61 -1.83 2.62 14.41
N ASN A 62 -2.86 3.36 14.85
CA ASN A 62 -2.95 4.80 14.61
C ASN A 62 -1.89 5.62 15.38
N GLU A 63 -1.52 5.24 16.62
CA GLU A 63 -0.46 5.89 17.40
C GLU A 63 0.91 5.64 16.75
N SER A 64 1.18 4.40 16.32
CA SER A 64 2.40 4.05 15.57
C SER A 64 2.51 4.80 14.25
N LEU A 65 1.40 4.93 13.50
CA LEU A 65 1.37 5.67 12.23
C LEU A 65 1.58 7.17 12.44
N LEU A 66 1.03 7.73 13.52
CA LEU A 66 1.19 9.13 13.86
C LEU A 66 2.63 9.43 14.28
N ASP A 67 3.22 8.59 15.12
CA ASP A 67 4.62 8.70 15.54
C ASP A 67 5.58 8.55 14.35
N GLU A 68 5.29 7.61 13.45
CA GLU A 68 6.04 7.44 12.21
C GLU A 68 5.95 8.69 11.32
N LEU A 69 4.75 9.23 11.13
CA LEU A 69 4.54 10.44 10.35
C LEU A 69 5.18 11.68 11.01
N ASP A 70 5.17 11.78 12.34
CA ASP A 70 5.87 12.83 13.08
C ASP A 70 7.39 12.71 12.94
N ALA A 71 7.93 11.48 12.87
CA ALA A 71 9.34 11.26 12.54
C ALA A 71 9.67 11.70 11.11
N LEU A 72 8.83 11.38 10.13
CA LEU A 72 8.99 11.81 8.74
C LEU A 72 8.89 13.34 8.60
N ILE A 73 7.95 13.98 9.28
CA ILE A 73 7.82 15.45 9.31
C ILE A 73 9.04 16.09 9.98
N GLY A 74 9.54 15.50 11.06
CA GLY A 74 10.76 15.96 11.73
C GLY A 74 12.00 15.90 10.83
N GLU A 75 12.10 14.87 9.96
CA GLU A 75 13.25 14.70 9.07
C GLU A 75 13.12 15.46 7.74
N PHE A 76 11.95 15.43 7.11
CA PHE A 76 11.71 15.93 5.75
C PHE A 76 10.93 17.24 5.69
N GLY A 77 10.27 17.63 6.79
CA GLY A 77 9.50 18.85 6.92
C GLY A 77 8.01 18.68 6.61
N GLU A 78 7.19 19.52 7.22
CA GLU A 78 5.73 19.52 7.11
C GLU A 78 5.20 19.81 5.69
N THR A 79 6.03 20.48 4.87
CA THR A 79 5.72 20.87 3.48
C THR A 79 6.15 19.82 2.45
N ALA A 80 6.75 18.71 2.89
CA ALA A 80 7.12 17.62 2.00
C ALA A 80 5.87 17.02 1.35
N LEU A 81 5.97 16.70 0.06
CA LEU A 81 4.86 16.16 -0.72
C LEU A 81 4.64 14.71 -0.34
N ALA A 82 3.40 14.35 0.00
CA ALA A 82 3.09 13.00 0.46
C ALA A 82 3.31 11.95 -0.65
N ILE A 83 3.19 12.34 -1.92
CA ILE A 83 3.44 11.46 -3.07
C ILE A 83 4.86 10.87 -3.10
N ASP A 84 5.85 11.58 -2.52
CA ASP A 84 7.24 11.09 -2.46
C ASP A 84 7.44 9.97 -1.41
N PHE A 85 6.42 9.71 -0.59
CA PHE A 85 6.41 8.74 0.51
C PHE A 85 5.53 7.53 0.19
N VAL A 86 4.90 7.49 -0.99
CA VAL A 86 4.17 6.31 -1.46
C VAL A 86 5.19 5.30 -1.98
N GLN A 87 5.12 4.08 -1.46
CA GLN A 87 5.88 2.96 -1.96
C GLN A 87 5.24 2.43 -3.25
N ASP A 88 6.06 2.26 -4.28
CA ASP A 88 5.75 1.41 -5.44
C ASP A 88 6.03 -0.05 -5.11
N VAL A 89 5.50 -0.55 -3.98
CA VAL A 89 5.58 -1.98 -3.61
C VAL A 89 4.17 -2.49 -3.40
N ALA A 90 3.97 -3.77 -3.70
CA ALA A 90 2.72 -4.44 -3.42
C ALA A 90 2.51 -4.53 -1.90
N SER A 91 1.26 -4.38 -1.48
CA SER A 91 0.77 -4.71 -0.15
C SER A 91 1.08 -6.16 0.19
N GLU A 92 0.99 -6.52 1.48
CA GLU A 92 1.16 -7.89 1.92
C GLU A 92 0.24 -8.90 1.16
N PRO A 93 -1.08 -8.67 1.05
CA PRO A 93 -1.95 -9.59 0.32
C PRO A 93 -1.63 -9.61 -1.18
N LEU A 94 -1.31 -8.47 -1.81
CA LEU A 94 -0.92 -8.47 -3.23
C LEU A 94 0.43 -9.14 -3.44
N SER A 95 1.36 -9.03 -2.50
CA SER A 95 2.63 -9.75 -2.51
C SER A 95 2.39 -11.26 -2.47
N ARG A 96 1.49 -11.76 -1.60
CA ARG A 96 1.10 -13.18 -1.57
C ARG A 96 0.51 -13.64 -2.91
N VAL A 97 -0.31 -12.81 -3.56
CA VAL A 97 -0.83 -13.10 -4.90
C VAL A 97 0.32 -13.20 -5.91
N ILE A 98 1.23 -12.23 -5.91
CA ILE A 98 2.39 -12.22 -6.82
C ILE A 98 3.25 -13.46 -6.59
N GLU A 99 3.53 -13.83 -5.34
CA GLU A 99 4.28 -15.03 -4.98
C GLU A 99 3.57 -16.30 -5.43
N ALA A 100 2.26 -16.43 -5.17
CA ALA A 100 1.48 -17.60 -5.59
C ALA A 100 1.53 -17.80 -7.11
N VAL A 101 1.60 -16.72 -7.87
CA VAL A 101 1.75 -16.76 -9.33
C VAL A 101 3.21 -17.00 -9.73
N MET A 102 4.18 -16.44 -9.01
CA MET A 102 5.62 -16.65 -9.27
C MET A 102 6.05 -18.10 -9.05
N TYR A 103 5.55 -18.73 -7.98
CA TYR A 103 5.86 -20.11 -7.63
C TYR A 103 4.95 -21.14 -8.33
N ASP A 104 4.12 -20.72 -9.29
CA ASP A 104 3.35 -21.64 -10.12
C ASP A 104 4.31 -22.44 -11.03
N GLU A 105 4.41 -23.74 -10.76
CA GLU A 105 5.31 -24.69 -11.43
C GLU A 105 5.09 -24.76 -12.95
N ASN A 106 3.92 -24.34 -13.45
CA ASN A 106 3.59 -24.37 -14.87
C ASN A 106 4.09 -23.13 -15.64
N ARG A 107 4.63 -22.11 -14.95
CA ARG A 107 5.11 -20.89 -15.61
C ARG A 107 6.52 -21.02 -16.16
N ARG A 108 6.72 -20.42 -17.34
CA ARG A 108 8.00 -20.42 -18.07
C ARG A 108 8.78 -19.11 -17.94
N ALA A 109 8.14 -18.06 -17.43
CA ALA A 109 8.71 -16.72 -17.29
C ALA A 109 8.14 -16.03 -16.03
N PRO A 110 8.87 -15.05 -15.46
CA PRO A 110 8.38 -14.25 -14.35
C PRO A 110 7.07 -13.53 -14.73
N PRO A 111 6.11 -13.38 -13.79
CA PRO A 111 4.87 -12.66 -14.03
C PRO A 111 5.13 -11.18 -14.34
N THR A 112 4.36 -10.61 -15.26
CA THR A 112 4.17 -9.17 -15.35
C THR A 112 2.96 -8.74 -14.51
N LEU A 113 2.84 -7.45 -14.21
CA LEU A 113 1.67 -6.91 -13.50
C LEU A 113 0.35 -7.23 -14.22
N GLY A 114 0.33 -7.19 -15.56
CA GLY A 114 -0.82 -7.64 -16.35
C GLY A 114 -1.17 -9.10 -16.14
N ALA A 115 -0.15 -9.97 -16.07
CA ALA A 115 -0.34 -11.40 -15.82
C ALA A 115 -0.85 -11.68 -14.39
N ILE A 116 -0.56 -10.79 -13.42
CA ILE A 116 -1.12 -10.86 -12.07
C ILE A 116 -2.60 -10.45 -12.10
N LYS A 117 -2.91 -9.33 -12.75
CA LYS A 117 -4.30 -8.87 -12.93
C LYS A 117 -5.16 -9.93 -13.61
N GLU A 118 -4.68 -10.55 -14.68
CA GLU A 118 -5.39 -11.66 -15.35
C GLU A 118 -5.61 -12.85 -14.42
N ALA A 119 -4.61 -13.20 -13.60
CA ALA A 119 -4.73 -14.28 -12.64
C ALA A 119 -5.78 -13.99 -11.57
N ILE A 120 -5.84 -12.76 -11.06
CA ILE A 120 -6.88 -12.28 -10.14
C ILE A 120 -8.27 -12.47 -10.80
N PHE A 121 -8.47 -11.98 -12.03
CA PHE A 121 -9.72 -12.17 -12.77
C PHE A 121 -10.06 -13.64 -13.09
N SER A 122 -9.04 -14.49 -13.19
CA SER A 122 -9.19 -15.92 -13.47
C SER A 122 -9.54 -16.75 -12.23
N GLY A 123 -9.81 -16.10 -11.08
CA GLY A 123 -10.24 -16.76 -9.86
C GLY A 123 -9.10 -17.20 -8.94
N LEU A 124 -7.89 -16.67 -9.13
CA LEU A 124 -6.78 -16.92 -8.21
C LEU A 124 -7.10 -16.48 -6.78
N VAL A 125 -7.76 -15.34 -6.60
CA VAL A 125 -8.15 -14.85 -5.26
C VAL A 125 -9.05 -15.85 -4.56
N ALA A 126 -10.08 -16.37 -5.25
CA ALA A 126 -10.96 -17.39 -4.69
C ALA A 126 -10.22 -18.68 -4.30
N ARG A 127 -9.16 -19.06 -5.05
CA ARG A 127 -8.29 -20.19 -4.70
C ARG A 127 -7.51 -19.90 -3.41
N LEU A 128 -6.87 -18.74 -3.32
CA LEU A 128 -6.05 -18.34 -2.18
C LEU A 128 -6.88 -18.14 -0.90
N VAL A 129 -8.11 -17.64 -1.02
CA VAL A 129 -9.07 -17.58 0.08
C VAL A 129 -9.45 -18.99 0.53
N GLY A 130 -9.71 -19.91 -0.41
CA GLY A 130 -9.97 -21.32 -0.09
C GLY A 130 -8.78 -22.05 0.56
N GLU A 131 -7.56 -21.59 0.32
CA GLU A 131 -6.32 -22.08 0.94
C GLU A 131 -6.03 -21.40 2.30
N GLY A 132 -6.80 -20.39 2.69
CA GLY A 132 -6.59 -19.61 3.92
C GLY A 132 -5.37 -18.68 3.84
N THR A 133 -4.93 -18.32 2.64
CA THR A 133 -3.79 -17.40 2.39
C THR A 133 -4.23 -15.94 2.27
N LEU A 134 -5.49 -15.71 1.87
CA LEU A 134 -6.11 -14.39 1.77
C LEU A 134 -7.47 -14.40 2.48
N ASP A 135 -7.94 -13.22 2.87
CA ASP A 135 -9.27 -13.01 3.42
C ASP A 135 -10.30 -12.73 2.31
N GLU A 136 -11.57 -13.03 2.58
CA GLU A 136 -12.66 -12.93 1.60
C GLU A 136 -13.00 -11.49 1.18
N ASP A 137 -12.58 -10.50 1.98
CA ASP A 137 -12.89 -9.07 1.79
C ASP A 137 -11.80 -8.32 0.99
N GLU A 138 -10.74 -9.01 0.53
CA GLU A 138 -9.57 -8.38 -0.07
C GLU A 138 -9.64 -8.23 -1.61
N ASP A 139 -10.64 -8.80 -2.28
CA ASP A 139 -10.66 -8.90 -3.76
C ASP A 139 -10.72 -7.55 -4.48
N ASP A 140 -11.63 -6.67 -4.08
CA ASP A 140 -11.80 -5.33 -4.64
C ASP A 140 -10.59 -4.44 -4.34
N ALA A 141 -9.99 -4.59 -3.15
CA ALA A 141 -8.79 -3.87 -2.75
C ALA A 141 -7.58 -4.28 -3.60
N LEU A 142 -7.38 -5.58 -3.80
CA LEU A 142 -6.31 -6.13 -4.64
C LEU A 142 -6.41 -5.69 -6.09
N LEU A 143 -7.64 -5.64 -6.64
CA LEU A 143 -7.89 -5.16 -7.99
C LEU A 143 -7.57 -3.67 -8.15
N ALA A 144 -7.99 -2.84 -7.20
CA ALA A 144 -7.69 -1.41 -7.22
C ALA A 144 -6.18 -1.14 -7.10
N GLU A 145 -5.50 -1.93 -6.28
CA GLU A 145 -4.07 -1.82 -6.06
C GLU A 145 -3.26 -2.24 -7.30
N ILE A 146 -3.56 -3.40 -7.90
CA ILE A 146 -2.85 -3.84 -9.12
C ILE A 146 -3.09 -2.89 -10.27
N ASP A 147 -4.29 -2.30 -10.39
CA ASP A 147 -4.57 -1.27 -11.39
C ASP A 147 -3.75 0.00 -11.17
N THR A 148 -3.52 0.38 -9.91
CA THR A 148 -2.66 1.52 -9.55
C THR A 148 -1.21 1.25 -9.91
N LEU A 149 -0.68 0.06 -9.59
CA LEU A 149 0.68 -0.34 -9.95
C LEU A 149 0.86 -0.39 -11.48
N ILE A 150 -0.12 -0.94 -12.21
CA ILE A 150 -0.11 -0.97 -13.69
C ILE A 150 -0.16 0.44 -14.27
N ALA A 151 -0.99 1.33 -13.72
CA ALA A 151 -1.12 2.70 -14.22
C ALA A 151 0.19 3.49 -14.09
N ARG A 152 0.99 3.22 -13.05
CA ARG A 152 2.27 3.89 -12.78
C ARG A 152 3.45 3.26 -13.53
N ASN A 153 3.51 1.94 -13.56
CA ASN A 153 4.70 1.19 -14.01
C ASN A 153 4.52 0.53 -15.38
N GLY A 154 3.28 0.38 -15.84
CA GLY A 154 2.91 -0.30 -17.06
C GLY A 154 2.62 -1.79 -16.85
N GLU A 155 1.77 -2.34 -17.71
CA GLU A 155 1.31 -3.73 -17.65
C GLU A 155 2.44 -4.76 -17.84
N GLU A 156 3.47 -4.39 -18.58
CA GLU A 156 4.65 -5.21 -18.90
C GLU A 156 5.72 -5.20 -17.80
N ALA A 157 5.54 -4.41 -16.73
CA ALA A 157 6.47 -4.39 -15.62
C ALA A 157 6.48 -5.75 -14.89
N LEU A 158 7.67 -6.24 -14.54
CA LEU A 158 7.81 -7.52 -13.83
C LEU A 158 7.27 -7.39 -12.41
N ALA A 159 6.33 -8.27 -12.04
CA ALA A 159 5.68 -8.24 -10.73
C ALA A 159 6.66 -8.50 -9.58
N GLU A 160 7.74 -9.25 -9.82
CA GLU A 160 8.78 -9.53 -8.83
C GLU A 160 9.48 -8.27 -8.29
N ASN A 161 9.51 -7.18 -9.07
CA ASN A 161 10.13 -5.93 -8.63
C ASN A 161 9.30 -5.19 -7.58
N PHE A 162 8.02 -5.56 -7.46
CA PHE A 162 7.06 -4.97 -6.52
C PHE A 162 6.84 -5.88 -5.31
N LEU A 163 7.47 -7.06 -5.28
CA LEU A 163 7.39 -7.94 -4.12
C LEU A 163 8.05 -7.30 -2.91
N ARG A 164 7.32 -7.31 -1.80
CA ARG A 164 7.89 -7.07 -0.49
C ARG A 164 8.36 -8.40 0.08
N TYR A 165 9.67 -8.53 0.29
CA TYR A 165 10.20 -9.61 1.14
C TYR A 165 10.08 -9.16 2.59
N GLU A 166 9.08 -9.67 3.32
CA GLU A 166 9.03 -9.61 4.79
C GLU A 166 9.65 -10.86 5.44
#